data_AF-D9URD9-F1
#
_entry.id   AF-D9URD9-F1
#
_cell.length_a   1.000
_cell.length_b   1.000
_cell.length_c   1.000
_cell.angle_alpha   90.00
_cell.angle_beta   90.00
_cell.angle_gamma   90.00
#
_symmetry.space_group_name_H-M   'P 1'
#
loop_
_entity.id
_entity.type
_entity.pdbx_description
1 polymer ?
#
loop_
_entity_poly.entity_id
_entity_poly.type
_entity_poly.pdbx_seq_one_letter_code
_entity_poly.pdbx_strand_id
1 'polypeptide(L)'
;MGTGTGSLDLRDVPFGKDDTVRTDVEVKAGRLEVLVPAGTKVELRSDIGFGGLRLPGYAKNRVHGAFDEQRNRTLPAREGAPREGTLVLRARVELGELVVNRAH
;
A
#
# COMPACT_ATOMS: atom_id res chain seq x y z
N MET A 1 -8.79 7.48 -22.15
CA MET A 1 -7.78 7.75 -21.10
C MET A 1 -8.52 7.83 -19.78
N GLY A 2 -8.69 6.70 -19.09
CA GLY A 2 -9.46 6.68 -17.83
C GLY A 2 -8.54 7.00 -16.67
N THR A 3 -8.77 8.13 -15.98
CA THR A 3 -8.18 8.41 -14.66
C THR A 3 -9.10 7.77 -13.62
N GLY A 4 -8.97 6.46 -13.43
CA GLY A 4 -9.79 5.68 -12.50
C GLY A 4 -9.16 5.62 -11.11
N THR A 5 -9.99 5.35 -10.10
CA THR A 5 -9.52 4.92 -8.78
C THR A 5 -9.73 3.42 -8.66
N GLY A 6 -8.65 2.67 -8.46
CA GLY A 6 -8.69 1.27 -8.07
C GLY A 6 -8.62 1.16 -6.56
N SER A 7 -9.53 0.39 -5.96
CA SER A 7 -9.55 0.15 -4.51
C SER A 7 -9.27 -1.31 -4.23
N LEU A 8 -8.27 -1.57 -3.40
CA LEU A 8 -7.94 -2.88 -2.84
C LEU A 8 -8.30 -2.86 -1.37
N ASP A 9 -9.47 -3.41 -1.05
CA ASP A 9 -10.01 -3.41 0.31
C ASP A 9 -9.78 -4.77 0.99
N LEU A 10 -8.85 -4.82 1.96
CA LEU A 10 -8.41 -6.05 2.63
C LEU A 10 -8.77 -6.10 4.12
N ARG A 11 -9.49 -5.10 4.65
CA ARG A 11 -9.83 -4.97 6.09
C ARG A 11 -10.49 -6.20 6.68
N ASP A 12 -11.34 -6.85 5.90
CA ASP A 12 -12.15 -7.99 6.34
C ASP A 12 -11.52 -9.34 5.92
N VAL A 13 -10.31 -9.31 5.35
CA VAL A 13 -9.56 -10.52 5.04
C VAL A 13 -8.97 -11.07 6.34
N PRO A 14 -9.28 -12.32 6.73
CA PRO A 14 -8.75 -12.93 7.94
C PRO A 14 -7.29 -13.36 7.70
N PHE A 15 -6.34 -12.49 8.02
CA PHE A 15 -4.92 -12.86 8.02
C PHE A 15 -4.65 -13.71 9.27
N GLY A 16 -4.45 -15.02 9.10
CA GLY A 16 -3.96 -15.88 10.17
C GLY A 16 -2.66 -15.30 10.74
N LYS A 17 -2.40 -15.55 12.03
CA LYS A 17 -1.29 -14.93 12.78
C LYS A 17 0.09 -15.13 12.14
N ASP A 18 0.24 -16.23 11.40
CA ASP A 18 1.48 -16.62 10.70
C ASP A 18 1.30 -16.64 9.17
N ASP A 19 0.15 -16.19 8.66
CA ASP A 19 -0.13 -16.21 7.24
C ASP A 19 0.63 -15.10 6.50
N THR A 20 0.98 -15.40 5.25
CA THR A 20 1.51 -14.42 4.32
C THR A 20 0.63 -14.38 3.07
N VAL A 21 -0.08 -13.27 2.90
CA VAL A 21 -0.84 -13.01 1.67
C VAL A 21 0.06 -12.21 0.73
N ARG A 22 0.10 -12.61 -0.54
CA ARG A 22 0.82 -11.89 -1.59
C ARG A 22 -0.19 -11.27 -2.54
N THR A 23 0.01 -10.01 -2.85
CA THR A 23 -0.86 -9.28 -3.78
C THR A 23 -0.03 -8.42 -4.70
N ASP A 24 -0.33 -8.52 -5.99
CA ASP A 24 0.30 -7.77 -7.06
C ASP A 24 -0.78 -6.92 -7.75
N VAL A 25 -0.56 -5.61 -7.82
CA VAL A 25 -1.50 -4.66 -8.45
C VAL A 25 -0.73 -3.72 -9.38
N GLU A 26 -1.27 -3.53 -10.58
CA GLU A 26 -0.73 -2.61 -11.58
C GLU A 26 -1.82 -1.60 -11.99
N VAL A 27 -1.46 -0.31 -11.96
CA VAL A 27 -2.30 0.80 -12.40
C VAL A 27 -1.51 1.65 -13.38
N LYS A 28 -1.97 1.73 -14.62
CA LYS A 28 -1.32 2.53 -15.66
C LYS A 28 -1.52 4.03 -15.45
N ALA A 29 -2.76 4.44 -15.19
CA ALA A 29 -3.08 5.84 -14.92
C ALA A 29 -4.20 5.94 -13.89
N GLY A 30 -3.98 6.72 -12.82
CA GLY A 30 -4.99 6.98 -11.80
C GLY A 30 -4.49 6.77 -10.36
N ARG A 31 -5.41 6.47 -9.46
CA ARG A 31 -5.11 6.28 -8.03
C ARG A 31 -5.32 4.83 -7.63
N LEU A 32 -4.38 4.27 -6.88
CA LEU A 32 -4.55 3.00 -6.17
C LEU A 32 -4.72 3.30 -4.68
N GLU A 33 -5.87 2.94 -4.12
CA GLU A 33 -6.15 2.99 -2.69
C GLU A 33 -6.13 1.58 -2.12
N VAL A 34 -5.25 1.34 -1.13
CA VAL A 34 -5.14 0.06 -0.45
C VAL A 34 -5.50 0.25 1.00
N LEU A 35 -6.49 -0.49 1.48
CA LEU A 35 -6.89 -0.51 2.88
C LEU A 35 -6.60 -1.87 3.49
N VAL A 36 -5.68 -1.91 4.45
CA VAL A 36 -5.25 -3.15 5.13
C VAL A 36 -5.80 -3.20 6.55
N PRO A 37 -5.94 -4.38 7.16
CA PRO A 37 -6.30 -4.47 8.57
C PRO A 37 -5.26 -3.79 9.48
N ALA A 38 -5.73 -3.33 10.64
CA ALA A 38 -4.89 -2.61 11.59
C ALA A 38 -3.72 -3.47 12.11
N GLY A 39 -3.96 -4.77 12.30
CA GLY A 39 -3.04 -5.74 12.87
C GLY A 39 -1.97 -6.29 11.93
N THR A 40 -2.10 -6.04 10.62
CA THR A 40 -1.28 -6.70 9.60
C THR A 40 0.07 -6.01 9.40
N LYS A 41 1.18 -6.74 9.36
CA LYS A 41 2.47 -6.20 8.89
C LYS A 41 2.45 -6.09 7.37
N VAL A 42 2.81 -4.94 6.80
CA VAL A 42 2.87 -4.79 5.33
C VAL A 42 4.31 -4.69 4.86
N GLU A 43 4.71 -5.60 3.98
CA GLU A 43 5.95 -5.53 3.20
C GLU A 43 5.62 -4.96 1.84
N LEU A 44 5.83 -3.66 1.67
CA LEU A 44 5.51 -2.91 0.46
C LEU A 44 6.72 -2.85 -0.47
N ARG A 45 6.52 -3.29 -1.71
CA ARG A 45 7.36 -2.99 -2.87
C ARG A 45 6.55 -2.12 -3.82
N SER A 46 6.88 -0.84 -3.89
CA SER A 46 6.20 0.10 -4.78
C SER A 46 7.12 0.56 -5.91
N ASP A 47 6.53 0.72 -7.09
CA ASP A 47 7.15 1.24 -8.31
C ASP A 47 6.23 2.34 -8.84
N ILE A 48 6.65 3.61 -8.70
CA ILE A 48 5.83 4.77 -9.07
C ILE A 48 6.61 5.61 -10.07
N GLY A 49 6.09 5.72 -11.29
CA GLY A 49 6.70 6.47 -12.37
C GLY A 49 6.60 7.98 -12.12
N PHE A 50 5.38 8.53 -12.23
CA PHE A 50 5.10 9.92 -11.90
C PHE A 50 3.92 10.06 -10.94
N GLY A 51 4.17 10.69 -9.79
CA GLY A 51 3.13 11.14 -8.87
C GLY A 51 3.53 10.97 -7.41
N GLY A 52 2.70 10.31 -6.61
CA GLY A 52 2.81 10.35 -5.14
C GLY A 52 2.65 9.01 -4.43
N LEU A 53 3.28 8.89 -3.27
CA LEU A 53 3.14 7.77 -2.34
C LEU A 53 2.70 8.27 -0.96
N ARG A 54 1.60 7.72 -0.43
CA ARG A 54 1.15 7.96 0.94
C ARG A 54 1.12 6.65 1.72
N LEU A 55 1.72 6.65 2.91
CA LEU A 55 1.87 5.49 3.77
C LEU A 55 1.30 5.78 5.17
N PRO A 56 0.77 4.76 5.87
CA PRO A 56 0.20 4.94 7.19
C PRO A 56 1.27 5.34 8.20
N GLY A 57 1.00 6.36 9.02
CA GLY A 57 1.93 6.88 10.03
C GLY A 57 3.08 7.75 9.47
N TYR A 58 3.21 7.90 8.15
CA TYR A 58 4.22 8.75 7.52
C TYR A 58 3.58 10.03 6.97
N ALA A 59 3.31 11.00 7.85
CA ALA A 59 2.63 12.24 7.48
C ALA A 59 3.50 13.26 6.69
N LYS A 60 4.82 13.04 6.55
CA LYS A 60 5.76 14.11 6.14
C LYS A 60 6.56 13.91 4.86
N ASN A 61 6.42 12.81 4.14
CA ASN A 61 7.06 12.69 2.84
C ASN A 61 6.00 12.73 1.74
N ARG A 62 5.56 13.95 1.41
CA ARG A 62 5.09 14.24 0.06
C ARG A 62 6.34 14.11 -0.83
N VAL A 63 6.68 12.88 -1.20
CA VAL A 63 7.74 12.64 -2.19
C VAL A 63 7.17 13.18 -3.49
N HIS A 64 7.53 14.41 -3.85
CA HIS A 64 7.38 14.90 -5.20
C HIS A 64 8.45 14.20 -6.02
N GLY A 65 8.20 12.93 -6.38
CA GLY A 65 9.07 12.15 -7.23
C GLY A 65 8.79 12.51 -8.68
N ALA A 66 9.56 13.45 -9.21
CA ALA A 66 10.08 13.24 -10.56
C ALA A 66 11.08 12.09 -10.44
N PHE A 67 11.01 11.09 -11.32
CA PHE A 67 11.85 9.89 -11.41
C PHE A 67 11.38 8.64 -10.65
N ASP A 68 11.02 7.64 -11.47
CA ASP A 68 11.07 6.19 -11.30
C ASP A 68 11.84 5.73 -10.04
N GLU A 69 11.16 5.65 -8.89
CA GLU A 69 11.78 5.21 -7.64
C GLU A 69 11.13 3.93 -7.11
N GLN A 70 11.81 2.80 -7.33
CA GLN A 70 11.46 1.56 -6.66
C GLN A 70 11.75 1.69 -5.15
N ARG A 71 10.73 1.46 -4.32
CA ARG A 71 10.83 1.56 -2.86
C ARG A 71 10.41 0.24 -2.22
N ASN A 72 11.29 -0.30 -1.37
CA ASN A 72 10.96 -1.40 -0.48
C ASN A 72 10.84 -0.85 0.94
N ARG A 73 9.69 -1.05 1.59
CA ARG A 73 9.46 -0.63 2.97
C ARG A 73 8.63 -1.64 3.74
N THR A 74 8.98 -1.82 5.01
CA THR A 74 8.17 -2.57 5.95
C THR A 74 7.37 -1.59 6.81
N LEU A 75 6.04 -1.68 6.73
CA LEU A 75 5.10 -0.92 7.55
C LEU A 75 4.69 -1.81 8.74
N PRO A 76 5.11 -1.48 9.98
CA PRO A 76 4.71 -2.26 11.14
C PRO A 76 3.20 -2.17 11.34
N ALA A 77 2.62 -3.20 11.97
CA ALA A 77 1.23 -3.18 12.43
C ALA A 77 0.96 -1.93 13.28
N ARG A 78 -0.29 -1.48 13.31
CA ARG A 78 -0.66 -0.33 14.14
C ARG A 78 -0.45 -0.68 15.61
N GLU A 79 0.11 0.26 16.36
CA GLU A 79 0.31 0.12 17.80
C GLU A 79 -1.04 -0.11 18.51
N GLY A 80 -1.09 -1.13 19.38
CA GLY A 80 -2.30 -1.52 20.11
C GLY A 80 -3.29 -2.39 19.33
N ALA A 81 -3.07 -2.66 18.03
CA ALA A 81 -3.90 -3.60 17.28
C ALA A 81 -3.51 -5.06 17.58
N PRO A 82 -4.45 -6.02 17.55
CA PRO A 82 -4.13 -7.44 17.58
C PRO A 82 -3.13 -7.77 16.48
N ARG A 83 -2.06 -8.51 16.77
CA ARG A 83 -1.11 -8.90 15.73
C ARG A 83 -1.74 -9.93 14.80
N GLU A 84 -1.77 -9.57 13.52
CA GLU A 84 -2.21 -10.44 12.43
C GLU A 84 -1.02 -10.76 11.53
N GLY A 85 -1.25 -11.56 10.49
CA GLY A 85 -0.23 -12.00 9.54
C GLY A 85 0.45 -10.88 8.74
N THR A 86 1.11 -11.30 7.67
CA THR A 86 1.89 -10.42 6.78
C THR A 86 1.20 -10.26 5.43
N LEU A 87 1.10 -9.01 4.96
CA LEU A 87 0.77 -8.70 3.58
C LEU A 87 2.05 -8.33 2.84
N VAL A 88 2.39 -9.07 1.79
CA VAL A 88 3.40 -8.68 0.82
C VAL A 88 2.67 -8.00 -0.35
N LEU A 89 2.82 -6.69 -0.44
CA LEU A 89 2.16 -5.88 -1.46
C LEU A 89 3.16 -5.41 -2.51
N ARG A 90 2.94 -5.78 -3.76
CA ARG A 90 3.62 -5.24 -4.92
C ARG A 90 2.68 -4.33 -5.68
N ALA A 91 3.01 -3.05 -5.74
CA ALA A 91 2.17 -2.04 -6.37
C ALA A 91 2.96 -1.26 -7.41
N ARG A 92 2.49 -1.28 -8.66
CA ARG A 92 3.06 -0.49 -9.75
C ARG A 92 2.05 0.56 -10.21
N VAL A 93 2.44 1.83 -10.20
CA VAL A 93 1.63 2.95 -10.66
C VAL A 93 2.46 3.80 -11.64
N GLU A 94 2.17 3.72 -12.94
CA GLU A 94 2.97 4.46 -13.93
C GLU A 94 2.71 5.97 -13.84
N LEU A 95 1.42 6.37 -13.83
CA LEU A 95 0.99 7.77 -13.71
C LEU A 95 -0.07 7.92 -12.62
N GLY A 96 0.29 8.46 -11.46
CA GLY A 96 -0.65 8.85 -10.42
C GLY A 96 -0.19 8.54 -8.99
N GLU A 97 -1.11 8.06 -8.15
CA GLU A 97 -0.88 8.04 -6.70
C GLU A 97 -1.17 6.66 -6.10
N LEU A 98 -0.27 6.19 -5.22
CA LEU A 98 -0.51 5.05 -4.35
C LEU A 98 -0.79 5.56 -2.93
N VAL A 99 -1.94 5.18 -2.39
CA VAL A 99 -2.34 5.46 -1.01
C VAL A 99 -2.50 4.15 -0.27
N VAL A 100 -1.75 3.96 0.81
CA VAL A 100 -1.92 2.83 1.72
C VAL A 100 -2.45 3.34 3.06
N ASN A 101 -3.58 2.79 3.49
CA ASN A 101 -4.25 3.11 4.75
C ASN A 101 -4.43 1.85 5.59
N ARG A 102 -4.59 2.04 6.90
CA ARG A 102 -4.95 0.97 7.83
C ARG A 102 -6.39 1.17 8.28
N ALA A 103 -7.12 0.07 8.43
CA ALA A 103 -8.43 0.05 9.07
C ALA A 103 -8.32 0.52 10.54
N HIS A 104 -9.44 1.01 11.06
CA HIS A 104 -9.51 1.66 12.37
C HIS A 104 -9.41 0.67 13.53
#